data_AF-A0A260Z7P1-F1
#
_entry.id   AF-A0A260Z7P1-F1
#
_cell.length_a   1.000
_cell.length_b   1.000
_cell.length_c   1.000
_cell.angle_alpha   90.00
_cell.angle_beta   90.00
_cell.angle_gamma   90.00
#
_symmetry.space_group_name_H-M   'P 1'
#
loop_
_entity.id
_entity.type
_entity.pdbx_description
1 polymer ?
#
loop_
_entity_poly.entity_id
_entity_poly.type
_entity_poly.pdbx_seq_one_letter_code
_entity_poly.pdbx_strand_id
1 'polypeptide(L)'
;MRFLLIFLSFLAAFTWSQKIPKFDVSNAELLAMAKKLRQVDTNRARPDQIKLNYQKHTVTRDDSDAAPAKLFSKVDTSLFRKPSYELYLNLMDNFNRQTGIIEPRVTQSEEKNEVGKFLDYVLETNPMKELYNWFKAKGMDY
;
A
#
# COMPACT_ATOMS: atom_id res chain seq x y z
N MET A 1 -53.62 6.51 -12.75
CA MET A 1 -52.39 7.06 -13.38
C MET A 1 -51.29 7.44 -12.36
N ARG A 2 -51.20 6.80 -11.18
CA ARG A 2 -50.10 7.02 -10.21
C ARG A 2 -49.22 5.78 -9.95
N PHE A 3 -49.65 4.61 -10.44
CA PHE A 3 -48.88 3.36 -10.36
C PHE A 3 -48.03 3.07 -11.61
N LEU A 4 -48.33 3.72 -12.75
CA LEU A 4 -47.57 3.52 -14.00
C LEU A 4 -46.21 4.26 -13.99
N LEU A 5 -46.05 5.30 -13.16
CA LEU A 5 -44.82 6.08 -13.05
C LEU A 5 -43.76 5.46 -12.11
N ILE A 6 -44.18 4.57 -11.20
CA ILE A 6 -43.27 3.91 -10.25
C ILE A 6 -42.57 2.71 -10.92
N PHE A 7 -43.20 2.07 -11.91
CA PHE A 7 -42.56 1.00 -12.67
C PHE A 7 -41.53 1.50 -13.70
N LEU A 8 -41.70 2.72 -14.22
CA LEU A 8 -40.75 3.30 -15.18
C LEU A 8 -39.44 3.78 -14.53
N SER A 9 -39.47 4.09 -13.23
CA SER A 9 -38.30 4.50 -12.45
C SER A 9 -37.45 3.30 -11.99
N PHE A 10 -38.04 2.12 -11.84
CA PHE A 10 -37.30 0.89 -11.53
C PHE A 10 -36.54 0.30 -12.73
N LEU A 11 -36.97 0.57 -13.97
CA LEU A 11 -36.24 0.11 -15.16
C LEU A 11 -34.91 0.85 -15.40
N ALA A 12 -34.79 2.09 -14.88
CA ALA A 12 -33.56 2.87 -15.00
C ALA A 12 -32.48 2.48 -13.99
N ALA A 13 -32.84 1.77 -12.91
CA ALA A 13 -31.90 1.38 -11.86
C ALA A 13 -31.05 0.14 -12.23
N PHE A 14 -31.45 -0.64 -13.24
CA PHE A 14 -30.76 -1.87 -13.64
C PHE A 14 -29.64 -1.68 -14.67
N THR A 15 -29.42 -0.46 -15.18
CA THR A 15 -28.33 -0.18 -16.14
C THR A 15 -27.12 0.53 -15.53
N TRP A 16 -27.12 0.77 -14.22
CA TRP A 16 -25.93 1.23 -13.51
C TRP A 16 -25.17 0.09 -12.84
N SER A 17 -25.04 -1.04 -13.55
CA SER A 17 -23.93 -1.94 -13.27
C SER A 17 -22.68 -1.30 -13.86
N GLN A 18 -21.88 -0.65 -13.01
CA GLN A 18 -20.52 -0.27 -13.42
C GLN A 18 -19.76 -1.55 -13.74
N LYS A 19 -19.61 -1.84 -15.02
CA LYS A 19 -18.68 -2.87 -15.47
C LYS A 19 -17.29 -2.31 -15.27
N ILE A 20 -16.48 -2.94 -14.42
CA ILE A 20 -15.05 -2.67 -14.37
C ILE A 20 -14.54 -2.90 -15.80
N PRO A 21 -13.92 -1.90 -16.43
CA PRO A 21 -13.44 -2.01 -17.79
C PRO A 21 -12.41 -3.14 -17.80
N LYS A 22 -12.37 -3.91 -18.89
CA LYS A 22 -11.42 -5.01 -18.98
C LYS A 22 -10.01 -4.42 -18.95
N PHE A 23 -9.35 -4.54 -17.80
CA PHE A 23 -7.97 -4.12 -17.62
C PHE A 23 -7.04 -5.20 -18.16
N ASP A 24 -6.78 -5.13 -19.46
CA ASP A 24 -5.88 -6.06 -20.14
C ASP A 24 -4.43 -5.57 -20.03
N VAL A 25 -3.64 -6.29 -19.25
CA VAL A 25 -2.22 -5.99 -19.03
C VAL A 25 -1.41 -7.27 -19.06
N SER A 26 -0.39 -7.28 -19.90
CA SER A 26 0.57 -8.38 -19.99
C SER A 26 1.57 -8.38 -18.83
N ASN A 27 2.16 -9.55 -18.55
CA ASN A 27 3.26 -9.66 -17.59
C ASN A 27 4.45 -8.76 -17.95
N ALA A 28 4.70 -8.53 -19.23
CA ALA A 28 5.78 -7.66 -19.68
C ALA A 28 5.52 -6.19 -19.31
N GLU A 29 4.27 -5.73 -19.44
CA GLU A 29 3.86 -4.39 -19.03
C GLU A 29 3.91 -4.23 -17.51
N LEU A 30 3.45 -5.22 -16.74
CA LEU A 30 3.56 -5.21 -15.28
C LEU A 30 5.02 -5.15 -14.83
N LEU A 31 5.90 -5.94 -15.45
CA LEU A 31 7.33 -5.92 -15.15
C LEU A 31 7.96 -4.56 -15.48
N ALA A 32 7.63 -3.97 -16.62
CA ALA A 32 8.10 -2.65 -17.01
C ALA A 32 7.63 -1.58 -16.02
N MET A 33 6.35 -1.62 -15.63
CA MET A 33 5.78 -0.70 -14.67
C MET A 33 6.44 -0.84 -13.29
N ALA A 34 6.59 -2.06 -12.77
CA ALA A 34 7.26 -2.33 -11.49
C ALA A 34 8.70 -1.80 -11.45
N LYS A 35 9.46 -1.99 -12.54
CA LYS A 35 10.81 -1.43 -12.69
C LYS A 35 10.80 0.09 -12.66
N LYS A 36 9.86 0.72 -13.38
CA LYS A 36 9.72 2.18 -13.40
C LYS A 36 9.33 2.73 -12.03
N LEU A 37 8.37 2.14 -11.33
CA LEU A 37 8.02 2.51 -9.94
C LEU A 37 9.26 2.44 -9.03
N ARG A 38 10.02 1.35 -9.12
CA ARG A 38 11.26 1.18 -8.36
C ARG A 38 12.30 2.25 -8.69
N GLN A 39 12.39 2.67 -9.95
CA GLN A 39 13.36 3.67 -10.41
C GLN A 39 13.00 5.08 -9.92
N VAL A 40 11.73 5.46 -9.95
CA VAL A 40 11.27 6.81 -9.57
C VAL A 40 11.05 6.98 -8.07
N ASP A 41 11.13 5.89 -7.30
CA ASP A 41 11.04 5.91 -5.85
C ASP A 41 12.29 6.56 -5.22
N THR A 42 12.18 7.85 -4.91
CA THR A 42 13.20 8.65 -4.22
C THR A 42 13.19 8.43 -2.71
N ASN A 43 12.09 7.90 -2.17
CA ASN A 43 11.96 7.61 -0.76
C ASN A 43 12.67 6.32 -0.36
N ARG A 44 12.85 5.36 -1.28
CA ARG A 44 13.54 4.09 -1.03
C ARG A 44 14.83 4.21 -0.22
N ALA A 45 15.06 3.22 0.63
CA ALA A 45 16.38 2.98 1.20
C ALA A 45 17.38 2.63 0.10
N ARG A 46 18.56 3.27 0.16
CA ARG A 46 19.69 2.93 -0.69
C ARG A 46 20.40 1.66 -0.16
N PRO A 47 21.15 0.94 -1.00
CA PRO A 47 21.83 -0.29 -0.59
C PRO A 47 22.76 -0.14 0.63
N ASP A 48 23.34 1.05 0.85
CA ASP A 48 24.23 1.37 1.97
C ASP A 48 23.49 1.67 3.30
N GLN A 49 22.19 1.92 3.24
CA GLN A 49 21.38 2.36 4.37
C GLN A 49 20.80 1.19 5.18
N ILE A 50 20.83 -0.03 4.65
CA ILE A 50 20.33 -1.23 5.32
C ILE A 50 21.37 -2.34 5.20
N LYS A 51 21.69 -3.00 6.31
CA LYS A 51 22.53 -4.21 6.32
C LYS A 51 21.75 -5.38 6.91
N LEU A 52 21.52 -6.39 6.08
CA LEU A 52 20.83 -7.61 6.47
C LEU A 52 21.82 -8.69 6.92
N ASN A 53 21.45 -9.42 7.96
CA ASN A 53 22.11 -10.62 8.44
C ASN A 53 21.17 -11.80 8.21
N TYR A 54 21.27 -12.42 7.04
CA TYR A 54 20.39 -13.52 6.63
C TYR A 54 20.63 -14.81 7.41
N GLN A 55 21.80 -14.96 8.05
CA GLN A 55 22.16 -16.14 8.84
C GLN A 55 22.08 -17.43 8.00
N LYS A 56 21.59 -18.54 8.56
CA LYS A 56 21.54 -19.85 7.86
C LYS A 56 20.12 -20.20 7.45
N HIS A 57 20.03 -21.06 6.44
CA HIS A 57 18.77 -21.69 6.05
C HIS A 57 18.40 -22.75 7.09
N THR A 58 17.10 -22.89 7.36
CA THR A 58 16.53 -24.02 8.09
C THR A 58 15.73 -24.90 7.13
N VAL A 59 15.42 -26.12 7.53
CA VAL A 59 14.55 -27.05 6.79
C VAL A 59 13.33 -27.38 7.63
N THR A 60 12.24 -27.80 6.97
CA THR A 60 11.04 -28.25 7.68
C THR A 60 11.41 -29.37 8.65
N ARG A 61 10.97 -29.27 9.92
CA ARG A 61 11.25 -30.19 11.03
C ARG A 61 12.65 -30.09 11.68
N ASP A 62 13.40 -29.03 11.39
CA ASP A 62 14.58 -28.67 12.17
C ASP A 62 14.20 -27.65 13.26
N ASP A 63 14.24 -28.09 14.51
CA ASP A 63 13.89 -27.28 15.68
C ASP A 63 15.07 -26.42 16.18
N SER A 64 16.24 -26.50 15.53
CA SER A 64 17.40 -25.69 15.90
C SER A 64 17.28 -24.26 15.38
N ASP A 65 17.63 -23.29 16.22
CA ASP A 65 17.65 -21.88 15.81
C ASP A 65 18.85 -21.60 14.90
N ALA A 66 18.58 -21.55 13.60
CA ALA A 66 19.54 -21.24 12.55
C ALA A 66 19.79 -19.72 12.38
N ALA A 67 19.05 -18.88 13.12
CA ALA A 67 19.03 -17.42 12.97
C ALA A 67 18.94 -16.63 14.30
N PRO A 68 19.81 -16.89 15.30
CA PRO A 68 19.71 -16.30 16.64
C PRO A 68 19.95 -14.77 16.72
N ALA A 69 20.56 -14.16 15.69
CA ALA A 69 20.79 -12.73 15.62
C ALA A 69 19.64 -11.97 14.94
N LYS A 70 19.63 -10.65 15.07
CA LYS A 70 18.65 -9.79 14.37
C LYS A 70 18.91 -9.80 12.86
N LEU A 71 17.83 -9.88 12.06
CA LEU A 71 17.89 -9.76 10.60
C LEU A 71 18.45 -8.40 10.17
N PHE A 72 17.97 -7.31 10.76
CA PHE A 72 18.52 -5.97 10.52
C PHE A 72 19.72 -5.72 11.43
N SER A 73 20.92 -5.99 10.91
CA SER A 73 22.16 -5.70 11.63
C SER A 73 22.50 -4.20 11.65
N LYS A 74 22.00 -3.43 10.67
CA LYS A 74 22.08 -1.97 10.62
C LYS A 74 20.90 -1.41 9.83
N VAL A 75 20.33 -0.32 10.32
CA VAL A 75 19.42 0.57 9.59
C VAL A 75 19.89 2.00 9.82
N ASP A 76 20.07 2.76 8.74
CA ASP A 76 20.32 4.20 8.80
C ASP A 76 19.07 4.92 9.28
N THR A 77 19.13 5.51 10.47
CA THR A 77 18.00 6.18 11.13
C THR A 77 17.57 7.45 10.40
N SER A 78 18.36 7.99 9.47
CA SER A 78 17.92 9.08 8.61
C SER A 78 16.73 8.71 7.72
N LEU A 79 16.54 7.41 7.44
CA LEU A 79 15.35 6.91 6.73
C LEU A 79 14.06 7.23 7.48
N PHE A 80 14.07 7.19 8.81
CA PHE A 80 12.88 7.46 9.63
C PHE A 80 12.46 8.93 9.63
N ARG A 81 13.32 9.83 9.11
CA ARG A 81 13.02 11.25 8.92
C ARG A 81 12.53 11.57 7.51
N LYS A 82 12.50 10.58 6.61
CA LYS A 82 11.84 10.76 5.31
C LYS A 82 10.34 10.76 5.54
N PRO A 83 9.57 11.68 4.93
CA PRO A 83 8.15 11.81 5.27
C PRO A 83 7.34 10.55 5.02
N SER A 84 7.66 9.75 3.99
CA SER A 84 6.98 8.45 3.76
C SER A 84 7.12 7.49 4.94
N TYR A 85 8.33 7.42 5.53
CA TYR A 85 8.62 6.51 6.63
C TYR A 85 8.03 7.06 7.92
N GLU A 86 8.18 8.35 8.19
CA GLU A 86 7.65 8.99 9.39
C GLU A 86 6.12 8.86 9.46
N LEU A 87 5.42 9.24 8.38
CA LEU A 87 3.95 9.14 8.32
C LEU A 87 3.47 7.69 8.42
N TYR A 88 4.19 6.75 7.81
CA TYR A 88 3.88 5.33 7.94
C TYR A 88 4.12 4.81 9.37
N LEU A 89 5.19 5.24 10.03
CA LEU A 89 5.49 4.82 11.40
C LEU A 89 4.44 5.35 12.38
N ASN A 90 4.00 6.60 12.23
CA ASN A 90 2.91 7.16 13.04
C ASN A 90 1.63 6.32 12.87
N LEU A 91 1.26 5.99 11.63
CA LEU A 91 0.13 5.10 11.37
C LEU A 91 0.26 3.72 12.02
N MET A 92 1.42 3.09 11.89
CA MET A 92 1.64 1.75 12.41
C MET A 92 1.76 1.72 13.92
N ASP A 93 2.13 2.83 14.55
CA ASP A 93 2.16 2.91 16.00
C ASP A 93 0.76 2.85 16.60
N ASN A 94 -0.31 3.18 15.87
CA ASN A 94 -1.68 3.02 16.38
C ASN A 94 -2.06 1.58 16.74
N PHE A 95 -1.29 0.58 16.32
CA PHE A 95 -1.58 -0.84 16.52
C PHE A 95 -0.69 -1.47 17.59
N ASN A 96 -1.22 -2.48 18.27
CA ASN A 96 -0.49 -3.28 19.24
C ASN A 96 0.29 -4.39 18.54
N ARG A 97 1.55 -4.57 18.92
CA ARG A 97 2.34 -5.71 18.43
C ARG A 97 1.85 -7.06 18.97
N GLN A 98 1.12 -7.03 20.09
CA GLN A 98 0.54 -8.21 20.74
C GLN A 98 -0.91 -8.37 20.28
N THR A 99 -1.27 -9.59 19.90
CA THR A 99 -2.64 -9.94 19.50
C THR A 99 -3.58 -9.98 20.70
N GLY A 100 -4.88 -9.78 20.45
CA GLY A 100 -5.92 -9.91 21.49
C GLY A 100 -6.16 -8.64 22.31
N ILE A 101 -5.55 -7.53 21.92
CA ILE A 101 -5.77 -6.20 22.49
C ILE A 101 -6.68 -5.44 21.51
N ILE A 102 -7.61 -4.63 22.03
CA ILE A 102 -8.47 -3.78 21.21
C ILE A 102 -7.61 -2.72 20.50
N GLU A 103 -7.89 -2.50 19.21
CA GLU A 103 -7.20 -1.57 18.33
C GLU A 103 -8.21 -0.67 17.60
N PRO A 104 -7.82 0.55 17.17
CA PRO A 104 -6.52 1.20 17.38
C PRO A 104 -6.34 1.73 18.81
N ARG A 105 -5.10 2.05 19.19
CA ARG A 105 -4.70 2.64 20.49
C ARG A 105 -5.09 4.12 20.62
N VAL A 106 -5.53 4.74 19.53
CA VAL A 106 -5.85 6.16 19.40
C VAL A 106 -7.34 6.37 19.12
N THR A 107 -7.78 7.63 19.16
CA THR A 107 -9.17 7.97 18.79
C THR A 107 -9.42 7.79 17.30
N GLN A 108 -10.68 7.53 16.91
CA GLN A 108 -11.06 7.46 15.48
C GLN A 108 -10.72 8.74 14.71
N SER A 109 -10.79 9.91 15.36
CA SER A 109 -10.45 11.19 14.74
C SER A 109 -8.94 11.30 14.47
N GLU A 110 -8.12 10.82 15.38
CA GLU A 110 -6.66 10.82 15.26
C GLU A 110 -6.21 9.85 14.17
N GLU A 111 -6.71 8.61 14.19
CA GLU A 111 -6.45 7.62 13.15
C GLU A 111 -6.82 8.15 11.76
N LYS A 112 -8.03 8.72 11.60
CA LYS A 112 -8.49 9.29 10.33
C LYS A 112 -7.56 10.41 9.83
N ASN A 113 -7.08 11.26 10.74
CA ASN A 113 -6.16 12.35 10.39
C ASN A 113 -4.79 11.82 9.95
N GLU A 114 -4.24 10.82 10.63
CA GLU A 114 -2.97 10.21 10.25
C GLU A 114 -3.06 9.45 8.92
N VAL A 115 -4.17 8.74 8.69
CA VAL A 115 -4.45 8.08 7.39
C VAL A 115 -4.50 9.13 6.29
N GLY A 116 -5.21 10.25 6.52
CA GLY A 116 -5.26 11.36 5.58
C GLY A 116 -3.87 11.88 5.22
N LYS A 117 -3.07 12.26 6.23
CA LYS A 117 -1.70 12.77 6.00
C LYS A 117 -0.81 11.79 5.24
N PHE A 118 -0.89 10.50 5.57
CA PHE A 118 -0.12 9.48 4.87
C PHE A 118 -0.56 9.33 3.41
N LEU A 119 -1.86 9.25 3.16
CA LEU A 119 -2.40 9.13 1.81
C LEU A 119 -2.08 10.37 0.97
N ASP A 120 -2.27 11.57 1.51
CA ASP A 120 -1.94 12.83 0.83
C ASP A 120 -0.48 12.81 0.37
N TYR A 121 0.44 12.46 1.27
CA TYR A 121 1.86 12.38 0.93
C TYR A 121 2.17 11.29 -0.10
N VAL A 122 1.67 10.07 0.09
CA VAL A 122 1.96 8.93 -0.80
C VAL A 122 1.44 9.19 -2.21
N LEU A 123 0.25 9.77 -2.34
CA LEU A 123 -0.36 10.14 -3.63
C LEU A 123 0.46 11.21 -4.37
N GLU A 124 1.17 12.07 -3.65
CA GLU A 124 2.06 13.08 -4.24
C GLU A 124 3.43 12.54 -4.68
N THR A 125 3.81 11.32 -4.28
CA THR A 125 5.10 10.75 -4.65
C THR A 125 5.18 10.40 -6.15
N ASN A 126 6.41 10.42 -6.69
CA ASN A 126 6.63 10.06 -8.10
C ASN A 126 6.13 8.66 -8.47
N PRO A 127 6.35 7.59 -7.68
CA PRO A 127 5.78 6.27 -7.97
C PRO A 127 4.26 6.32 -8.14
N MET A 128 3.55 7.01 -7.26
CA MET A 128 2.09 7.02 -7.29
C MET A 128 1.54 7.85 -8.46
N LYS A 129 2.17 9.00 -8.76
CA LYS A 129 1.87 9.79 -9.96
C LYS A 129 2.07 8.98 -11.25
N GLU A 130 3.16 8.21 -11.32
CA GLU A 130 3.43 7.35 -12.48
C GLU A 130 2.44 6.21 -12.61
N LEU A 131 2.07 5.59 -11.49
CA LEU A 131 1.06 4.53 -11.46
C LEU A 131 -0.31 5.06 -11.89
N TYR A 132 -0.72 6.22 -11.36
CA TYR A 132 -1.98 6.88 -11.71
C TYR A 132 -2.04 7.21 -13.20
N ASN A 133 -0.98 7.83 -13.75
CA ASN A 133 -0.92 8.15 -15.17
C ASN A 133 -0.99 6.90 -16.06
N TRP A 134 -0.37 5.81 -15.62
CA TRP A 134 -0.42 4.54 -16.35
C TRP A 134 -1.82 3.93 -16.34
N PHE A 135 -2.52 3.96 -15.20
CA PHE A 135 -3.92 3.53 -15.13
C PHE A 135 -4.84 4.40 -15.99
N LYS A 136 -4.66 5.72 -15.96
CA LYS A 136 -5.40 6.66 -16.82
C LYS A 136 -5.18 6.36 -18.31
N ALA A 137 -3.94 6.12 -18.72
CA ALA A 137 -3.61 5.75 -20.11
C ALA A 137 -4.26 4.42 -20.55
N LYS A 138 -4.59 3.55 -19.60
CA LYS A 138 -5.30 2.28 -19.81
C LYS A 138 -6.83 2.42 -19.74
N GLY A 139 -7.36 3.63 -19.61
CA GLY A 139 -8.80 3.89 -19.51
C GLY A 139 -9.40 3.56 -18.14
N MET A 140 -8.58 3.62 -17.08
CA MET A 140 -9.04 3.54 -15.70
C MET A 140 -8.91 4.92 -15.04
N ASP A 141 -9.88 5.79 -15.31
CA ASP A 141 -9.91 7.20 -14.88
C ASP A 141 -11.03 7.53 -13.88
N TYR A 142 -11.56 6.51 -13.18
CA TYR A 142 -12.61 6.63 -12.15
C TYR A 142 -12.20 7.46 -10.94
#